data_AF-Q08YN7-F1
#
_entry.id   AF-Q08YN7-F1
#
_cell.length_a   1.000
_cell.length_b   1.000
_cell.length_c   1.000
_cell.angle_alpha   90.00
_cell.angle_beta   90.00
_cell.angle_gamma   90.00
#
_symmetry.space_group_name_H-M   'P 1'
#
loop_
_entity.id
_entity.type
_entity.pdbx_description
1 polymer ?
#
loop_
_entity_poly.entity_id
_entity_poly.type
_entity_poly.pdbx_seq_one_letter_code
_entity_poly.pdbx_strand_id
1 'polypeptide(L)'
;MLLEDEYVVGRSKEAAICIQDSSVSRNHILLRRVDSGWMVSDLGSGNGTLVNGEQITEEVPLANGDIVTLGDTEVTFADMANSTMMVPVAPAPSRPRPSAGPASASSSRPERVRSARATPKPVDPLEARKKKIIMGAIGGVALLAVLGLVALQVRQGKLAAQRQNQARIEADRRAKLGAIFQDAKNLVREGRWTEARDKLLELQALEPEMGGLKDYLDRAEKEIPNQKHLVAVTEALKEKKLSVAKTELDKVTQDTQMFEQVSLLKRNLRDAGDAQAREARKLLDLKQLDEAKRITDDVLLAFESHRDAKLINEEAVRLIEVRDRPPPPPPPPNPGKPWEQGVTRFVDGDLSGAVALVNACVSKSPKCKSILKDMTEFGSLYKRLEDLDAKGLSRLLALDKDITEGRGPSTMARNAGTRAANIFYKSASSAKTSGQWARAVEYARRTLQADPGHVGASNLLNDLRTKAKDIYMQAYALKDANPEDAIPKFKEVISMTPSDDETHGKAKTWLEKISK
;
A
#
# COMPACT_ATOMS: atom_id res chain seq x y z
N MET A 1 0.30 -44.83 -4.71
CA MET A 1 -0.49 -44.68 -3.48
C MET A 1 -0.23 -45.91 -2.64
N LEU A 2 0.19 -45.75 -1.39
CA LEU A 2 0.52 -46.86 -0.50
C LEU A 2 -0.78 -47.37 0.14
N LEU A 3 -1.08 -48.66 -0.03
CA LEU A 3 -2.33 -49.33 0.35
C LEU A 3 -2.11 -50.54 1.27
N GLU A 4 -0.90 -51.12 1.25
CA GLU A 4 -0.44 -52.23 2.08
C GLU A 4 0.49 -51.71 3.20
N ASP A 5 0.79 -52.54 4.18
CA ASP A 5 1.61 -52.13 5.33
C ASP A 5 3.13 -52.19 5.07
N GLU A 6 3.57 -52.83 3.99
CA GLU A 6 4.98 -52.93 3.60
C GLU A 6 5.19 -52.73 2.09
N TYR A 7 6.23 -51.97 1.72
CA TYR A 7 6.58 -51.65 0.34
C TYR A 7 8.09 -51.73 0.09
N VAL A 8 8.51 -52.65 -0.77
CA VAL A 8 9.89 -52.68 -1.28
C VAL A 8 10.02 -51.70 -2.45
N VAL A 9 10.98 -50.78 -2.33
CA VAL A 9 11.35 -49.82 -3.38
C VAL A 9 12.73 -50.19 -3.92
N GLY A 10 12.90 -50.16 -5.25
CA GLY A 10 14.18 -50.45 -5.89
C GLY A 10 14.06 -50.51 -7.41
N ARG A 11 15.14 -50.91 -8.09
CA ARG A 11 15.16 -51.00 -9.56
C ARG A 11 14.63 -52.31 -10.13
N SER A 12 14.28 -53.29 -9.30
CA SER A 12 13.70 -54.54 -9.80
C SER A 12 12.31 -54.27 -10.38
N LYS A 13 11.94 -54.95 -11.47
CA LYS A 13 10.54 -54.99 -11.93
C LYS A 13 9.61 -55.73 -10.98
N GLU A 14 10.18 -56.45 -10.01
CA GLU A 14 9.49 -57.17 -8.94
C GLU A 14 9.32 -56.29 -7.68
N ALA A 15 9.95 -55.12 -7.62
CA ALA A 15 9.76 -54.17 -6.53
C ALA A 15 8.40 -53.46 -6.66
N ALA A 16 7.67 -53.34 -5.55
CA ALA A 16 6.34 -52.73 -5.53
C ALA A 16 6.36 -51.26 -5.98
N ILE A 17 7.48 -50.56 -5.77
CA ILE A 17 7.78 -49.27 -6.39
C ILE A 17 9.09 -49.39 -7.17
N CYS A 18 8.98 -49.42 -8.50
CA CYS A 18 10.10 -49.60 -9.42
C CYS A 18 10.71 -48.24 -9.83
N ILE A 19 11.94 -47.96 -9.41
CA ILE A 19 12.71 -46.78 -9.83
C ILE A 19 13.68 -47.19 -10.95
N GLN A 20 13.51 -46.63 -12.15
CA GLN A 20 14.32 -46.98 -13.32
C GLN A 20 15.69 -46.29 -13.35
N ASP A 21 16.48 -46.50 -12.30
CA ASP A 21 17.85 -46.00 -12.19
C ASP A 21 18.84 -47.15 -11.95
N SER A 22 19.97 -47.11 -12.65
CA SER A 22 21.09 -48.05 -12.51
C SER A 22 21.88 -47.86 -11.21
N SER A 23 21.81 -46.68 -10.59
CA SER A 23 22.40 -46.37 -9.28
C SER A 23 21.62 -46.98 -8.11
N VAL A 24 20.33 -47.27 -8.32
CA VAL A 24 19.41 -47.85 -7.33
C VAL A 24 19.60 -49.37 -7.28
N SER A 25 19.58 -49.95 -6.08
CA SER A 25 19.68 -51.40 -5.86
C SER A 25 18.39 -52.12 -6.26
N ARG A 26 18.45 -53.42 -6.61
CA ARG A 26 17.27 -54.19 -7.08
C ARG A 26 16.10 -54.10 -6.10
N ASN A 27 16.42 -54.35 -4.83
CA ASN A 27 15.62 -53.97 -3.68
C ASN A 27 16.54 -53.01 -2.90
N HIS A 28 16.12 -51.77 -2.66
CA HIS A 28 16.97 -50.72 -2.09
C HIS A 28 16.52 -50.36 -0.68
N ILE A 29 15.23 -50.06 -0.50
CA ILE A 29 14.62 -49.81 0.81
C ILE A 29 13.35 -50.64 1.01
N LEU A 30 13.03 -50.85 2.28
CA LEU A 30 11.71 -51.26 2.76
C LEU A 30 11.07 -50.04 3.43
N LEU A 31 9.89 -49.65 2.94
CA LEU A 31 8.96 -48.77 3.65
C LEU A 31 7.99 -49.64 4.43
N ARG A 32 7.79 -49.36 5.72
CA ARG A 32 6.90 -50.13 6.59
C ARG A 32 6.01 -49.20 7.40
N ARG A 33 4.73 -49.53 7.48
CA ARG A 33 3.76 -48.82 8.30
C ARG A 33 3.72 -49.44 9.70
N VAL A 34 3.71 -48.58 10.71
CA VAL A 34 3.57 -48.93 12.12
C VAL A 34 2.57 -47.97 12.78
N ASP A 35 2.13 -48.25 14.01
CA ASP A 35 1.14 -47.43 14.72
C ASP A 35 1.54 -45.94 14.83
N SER A 36 2.84 -45.64 14.84
CA SER A 36 3.38 -44.27 14.93
C SER A 36 3.63 -43.58 13.58
N GLY A 37 3.38 -44.22 12.44
CA GLY A 37 3.59 -43.64 11.11
C GLY A 37 4.31 -44.58 10.15
N TRP A 38 5.11 -44.01 9.25
CA TRP A 38 5.93 -44.75 8.29
C TRP A 38 7.39 -44.80 8.73
N MET A 39 8.03 -45.94 8.53
CA MET A 39 9.46 -46.18 8.77
C MET A 39 10.15 -46.56 7.45
N VAL A 40 11.44 -46.24 7.33
CA VAL A 40 12.30 -46.66 6.21
C VAL A 40 13.51 -47.43 6.72
N SER A 41 13.82 -48.54 6.06
CA SER A 41 15.02 -49.36 6.27
C SER A 41 15.78 -49.56 4.97
N ASP A 42 17.11 -49.47 4.99
CA ASP A 42 17.97 -49.87 3.87
C ASP A 42 18.08 -51.41 3.80
N LEU A 43 17.98 -51.99 2.58
CA LEU A 43 18.02 -53.43 2.35
C LEU A 43 19.41 -53.96 1.94
N GLY A 44 20.48 -53.31 2.40
CA GLY A 44 21.86 -53.62 2.03
C GLY A 44 22.20 -53.08 0.64
N SER A 45 21.79 -51.84 0.36
CA SER A 45 21.96 -51.21 -0.94
C SER A 45 23.43 -50.87 -1.24
N GLY A 46 23.82 -50.92 -2.51
CA GLY A 46 25.21 -50.72 -2.92
C GLY A 46 25.75 -49.30 -2.73
N ASN A 47 24.87 -48.29 -2.70
CA ASN A 47 25.19 -46.87 -2.54
C ASN A 47 24.74 -46.30 -1.20
N GLY A 48 24.06 -47.09 -0.36
CA GLY A 48 23.36 -46.62 0.84
C GLY A 48 22.05 -45.88 0.52
N THR A 49 21.31 -45.60 1.58
CA THR A 49 20.13 -44.74 1.59
C THR A 49 20.44 -43.51 2.44
N LEU A 50 20.05 -42.33 1.96
CA LEU A 50 20.09 -41.10 2.76
C LEU A 50 18.68 -40.57 2.98
N VAL A 51 18.40 -40.03 4.16
CA VAL A 51 17.17 -39.30 4.47
C VAL A 51 17.57 -37.87 4.83
N ASN A 52 17.05 -36.90 4.09
CA ASN A 52 17.40 -35.48 4.19
C ASN A 52 18.92 -35.19 4.14
N GLY A 53 19.68 -36.02 3.43
CA GLY A 53 21.13 -35.92 3.29
C GLY A 53 21.96 -36.63 4.38
N GLU A 54 21.33 -37.25 5.38
CA GLU A 54 22.01 -38.09 6.38
C GLU A 54 21.87 -39.57 6.01
N GLN A 55 22.99 -40.32 6.01
CA GLN A 55 22.98 -41.75 5.68
C GLN A 55 22.38 -42.58 6.81
N ILE A 56 21.38 -43.42 6.51
CA ILE A 56 20.75 -44.31 7.49
C ILE A 56 21.49 -45.65 7.58
N THR A 57 21.67 -46.16 8.79
CA THR A 57 22.27 -47.49 9.07
C THR A 57 21.33 -48.42 9.83
N GLU A 58 20.22 -47.89 10.33
CA GLU A 58 19.14 -48.59 11.03
C GLU A 58 17.80 -48.08 10.48
N GLU A 59 16.68 -48.58 11.01
CA GLU A 59 15.34 -48.13 10.61
C GLU A 59 15.01 -46.75 11.19
N VAL A 60 14.53 -45.82 10.35
CA VAL A 60 14.27 -44.41 10.71
C VAL A 60 12.82 -44.03 10.37
N PRO A 61 12.10 -43.26 11.22
CA PRO A 61 10.77 -42.75 10.87
C PRO A 61 10.83 -41.71 9.74
N LEU A 62 9.84 -41.75 8.83
CA LEU A 62 9.65 -40.76 7.78
C LEU A 62 8.51 -39.78 8.13
N ALA A 63 8.78 -38.49 7.94
CA ALA A 63 7.82 -37.41 8.02
C ALA A 63 7.39 -36.92 6.63
N ASN A 64 6.16 -36.38 6.54
CA ASN A 64 5.62 -35.81 5.30
C ASN A 64 6.52 -34.67 4.78
N GLY A 65 7.04 -34.82 3.56
CA GLY A 65 7.98 -33.90 2.93
C GLY A 65 9.45 -34.30 3.01
N ASP A 66 9.82 -35.38 3.72
CA ASP A 66 11.21 -35.87 3.77
C ASP A 66 11.71 -36.31 2.39
N ILE A 67 12.99 -36.02 2.11
CA ILE A 67 13.68 -36.43 0.88
C ILE A 67 14.49 -37.69 1.16
N VAL A 68 14.20 -38.77 0.44
CA VAL A 68 14.97 -40.02 0.50
C VAL A 68 15.82 -40.12 -0.77
N THR A 69 17.14 -40.15 -0.61
CA THR A 69 18.11 -40.31 -1.70
C THR A 69 18.49 -41.78 -1.83
N LEU A 70 18.30 -42.33 -3.03
CA LEU A 70 18.53 -43.72 -3.40
C LEU A 70 19.52 -43.72 -4.58
N GLY A 71 20.81 -43.85 -4.31
CA GLY A 71 21.84 -43.65 -5.33
C GLY A 71 21.84 -42.21 -5.85
N ASP A 72 21.65 -42.04 -7.15
CA ASP A 72 21.58 -40.74 -7.84
C ASP A 72 20.13 -40.18 -7.93
N THR A 73 19.12 -40.93 -7.44
CA THR A 73 17.70 -40.52 -7.48
C THR A 73 17.22 -40.03 -6.11
N GLU A 74 16.58 -38.86 -6.06
CA GLU A 74 15.86 -38.37 -4.88
C GLU A 74 14.34 -38.57 -5.04
N VAL A 75 13.68 -39.03 -3.97
CA VAL A 75 12.22 -39.14 -3.89
C VAL A 75 11.69 -38.44 -2.64
N THR A 76 10.60 -37.69 -2.77
CA THR A 76 9.94 -37.04 -1.62
C THR A 76 8.84 -37.94 -1.07
N PHE A 77 8.86 -38.20 0.24
CA PHE A 77 7.80 -38.92 0.93
C PHE A 77 6.59 -38.00 1.16
N ALA A 78 5.38 -38.49 0.84
CA ALA A 78 4.13 -37.74 1.00
C ALA A 78 3.03 -38.60 1.63
N ASP A 79 2.59 -38.24 2.83
CA ASP A 79 1.47 -38.89 3.54
C ASP A 79 0.23 -37.99 3.52
N MET A 80 -0.63 -38.24 2.54
CA MET A 80 -1.86 -37.47 2.34
C MET A 80 -2.90 -37.67 3.46
N ALA A 81 -2.78 -38.71 4.29
CA ALA A 81 -3.70 -38.94 5.42
C ALA A 81 -3.36 -38.07 6.65
N ASN A 82 -2.13 -37.56 6.74
CA ASN A 82 -1.62 -36.74 7.85
C ASN A 82 -1.34 -35.27 7.43
N SER A 83 -2.09 -34.77 6.43
CA SER A 83 -1.84 -33.51 5.69
C SER A 83 -1.91 -32.19 6.48
N THR A 84 -1.88 -32.18 7.81
CA THR A 84 -1.84 -30.94 8.62
C THR A 84 -0.44 -30.35 8.78
N MET A 85 0.61 -30.97 8.21
CA MET A 85 1.96 -30.41 8.16
C MET A 85 2.54 -30.43 6.74
N MET A 86 2.49 -29.28 6.05
CA MET A 86 3.38 -28.98 4.93
C MET A 86 3.37 -27.48 4.56
N VAL A 87 4.56 -26.89 4.44
CA VAL A 87 4.87 -25.68 3.64
C VAL A 87 6.24 -25.96 2.98
N PRO A 88 6.47 -25.61 1.69
CA PRO A 88 7.35 -26.41 0.84
C PRO A 88 8.82 -25.97 0.81
N VAL A 89 9.70 -26.91 0.48
CA VAL A 89 11.10 -26.66 0.12
C VAL A 89 11.20 -26.27 -1.36
N ALA A 90 11.92 -25.18 -1.65
CA ALA A 90 12.40 -24.82 -2.98
C ALA A 90 13.88 -25.23 -3.13
N PRO A 91 14.39 -25.48 -4.35
CA PRO A 91 15.62 -26.27 -4.53
C PRO A 91 16.91 -25.53 -4.18
N ALA A 92 17.84 -26.26 -3.56
CA ALA A 92 19.19 -25.78 -3.27
C ALA A 92 20.10 -25.77 -4.52
N PRO A 93 21.12 -24.88 -4.59
CA PRO A 93 21.96 -24.71 -5.77
C PRO A 93 23.04 -25.78 -5.91
N SER A 94 23.41 -26.07 -7.16
CA SER A 94 24.47 -27.01 -7.52
C SER A 94 25.87 -26.53 -7.14
N ARG A 95 26.71 -27.46 -6.65
CA ARG A 95 28.17 -27.30 -6.52
C ARG A 95 28.92 -28.39 -7.31
N PRO A 96 30.20 -28.16 -7.67
CA PRO A 96 30.82 -28.84 -8.80
C PRO A 96 31.35 -30.25 -8.49
N ARG A 97 31.24 -31.13 -9.49
CA ARG A 97 31.89 -32.44 -9.56
C ARG A 97 33.41 -32.36 -9.39
N PRO A 98 34.03 -33.26 -8.61
CA PRO A 98 35.35 -33.79 -8.91
C PRO A 98 35.31 -34.66 -10.17
N SER A 99 36.35 -34.57 -10.98
CA SER A 99 36.51 -35.31 -12.25
C SER A 99 36.76 -36.81 -12.05
N ALA A 100 36.20 -37.64 -12.92
CA ALA A 100 36.58 -39.04 -13.05
C ALA A 100 38.03 -39.18 -13.55
N GLY A 101 38.78 -40.11 -12.96
CA GLY A 101 40.05 -40.64 -13.49
C GLY A 101 39.90 -42.13 -13.80
N PRO A 102 40.55 -42.66 -14.86
CA PRO A 102 40.32 -44.03 -15.33
C PRO A 102 41.11 -45.10 -14.55
N ALA A 103 40.73 -46.36 -14.80
CA ALA A 103 41.19 -47.54 -14.08
C ALA A 103 42.68 -47.88 -14.23
N SER A 104 43.20 -48.63 -13.25
CA SER A 104 44.28 -49.60 -13.44
C SER A 104 44.00 -50.84 -12.59
N ALA A 105 44.33 -52.01 -13.13
CA ALA A 105 44.12 -53.30 -12.48
C ALA A 105 45.46 -53.99 -12.23
N SER A 106 45.60 -54.70 -11.10
CA SER A 106 46.45 -55.88 -11.04
C SER A 106 45.98 -56.87 -9.98
N SER A 107 46.23 -58.14 -10.26
CA SER A 107 45.73 -59.31 -9.53
C SER A 107 46.61 -59.74 -8.35
N SER A 108 46.01 -60.40 -7.35
CA SER A 108 46.49 -61.73 -6.93
C SER A 108 45.49 -62.52 -6.07
N ARG A 109 45.31 -63.78 -6.45
CA ARG A 109 44.93 -64.95 -5.63
C ARG A 109 46.21 -65.80 -5.44
N PRO A 110 46.28 -66.91 -4.66
CA PRO A 110 45.24 -67.70 -3.98
C PRO A 110 45.48 -67.77 -2.44
N GLU A 111 45.01 -68.69 -1.57
CA GLU A 111 44.54 -70.09 -1.70
C GLU A 111 43.65 -70.55 -0.51
N ARG A 112 43.45 -71.87 -0.33
CA ARG A 112 42.33 -72.54 0.36
C ARG A 112 42.77 -73.79 1.13
N VAL A 113 42.49 -73.88 2.44
CA VAL A 113 42.40 -75.15 3.21
C VAL A 113 41.31 -74.98 4.28
N ARG A 114 40.13 -75.63 4.28
CA ARG A 114 39.74 -77.06 4.51
C ARG A 114 39.87 -77.57 5.98
N SER A 115 38.73 -77.52 6.68
CA SER A 115 38.07 -78.64 7.42
C SER A 115 38.80 -79.39 8.55
N ALA A 116 38.22 -79.38 9.77
CA ALA A 116 37.93 -80.61 10.52
C ALA A 116 36.79 -80.47 11.56
N ARG A 117 35.97 -81.51 11.60
CA ARG A 117 34.74 -81.80 12.37
C ARG A 117 35.02 -82.33 13.80
N ALA A 118 34.15 -82.02 14.76
CA ALA A 118 33.83 -82.93 15.89
C ALA A 118 32.41 -82.66 16.44
N THR A 119 31.69 -83.73 16.78
CA THR A 119 30.30 -83.75 17.31
C THR A 119 30.26 -84.03 18.82
N PRO A 120 29.09 -83.94 19.47
CA PRO A 120 28.50 -85.20 19.96
C PRO A 120 26.98 -85.33 19.76
N LYS A 121 26.46 -86.55 20.00
CA LYS A 121 25.02 -86.93 19.95
C LYS A 121 24.54 -87.41 21.35
N PRO A 122 23.22 -87.54 21.59
CA PRO A 122 22.64 -87.65 22.93
C PRO A 122 22.45 -89.09 23.44
N VAL A 123 22.01 -89.24 24.70
CA VAL A 123 20.91 -90.09 25.22
C VAL A 123 20.97 -90.15 26.77
N ASP A 124 19.81 -90.28 27.43
CA ASP A 124 19.60 -90.56 28.87
C ASP A 124 18.88 -91.94 28.95
N PRO A 125 19.22 -92.90 29.86
CA PRO A 125 18.54 -92.95 31.18
C PRO A 125 19.23 -93.68 32.39
N LEU A 126 18.90 -93.22 33.61
CA LEU A 126 18.61 -93.96 34.89
C LEU A 126 19.58 -94.99 35.57
N GLU A 127 19.57 -94.96 36.92
CA GLU A 127 20.03 -95.97 37.93
C GLU A 127 21.56 -96.27 38.05
N ALA A 128 22.18 -96.54 39.22
CA ALA A 128 21.71 -96.71 40.62
C ALA A 128 22.80 -96.43 41.71
N ARG A 129 22.38 -95.75 42.80
CA ARG A 129 22.71 -95.92 44.26
C ARG A 129 24.12 -96.36 44.73
N LYS A 130 24.55 -95.84 45.92
CA LYS A 130 25.73 -96.18 46.81
C LYS A 130 26.71 -94.98 46.97
N LYS A 131 27.30 -94.58 48.14
CA LYS A 131 27.18 -94.99 49.58
C LYS A 131 27.58 -93.83 50.56
N LYS A 132 27.26 -93.99 51.86
CA LYS A 132 27.52 -93.23 53.13
C LYS A 132 29.03 -93.13 53.56
N ILE A 133 29.56 -92.34 54.51
CA ILE A 133 29.11 -91.34 55.55
C ILE A 133 30.35 -90.49 55.98
N ILE A 134 30.18 -89.23 56.41
CA ILE A 134 30.69 -88.60 57.67
C ILE A 134 30.05 -87.19 57.77
N MET A 135 29.32 -86.94 58.85
CA MET A 135 28.69 -85.64 59.14
C MET A 135 28.89 -85.34 60.64
N GLY A 136 29.06 -84.08 61.01
CA GLY A 136 29.36 -83.68 62.39
C GLY A 136 29.74 -82.21 62.47
N ALA A 137 31.04 -81.89 62.43
CA ALA A 137 31.53 -80.51 62.51
C ALA A 137 31.44 -79.72 61.19
N ILE A 138 31.41 -80.40 60.04
CA ILE A 138 31.40 -79.75 58.71
C ILE A 138 29.99 -79.23 58.34
N GLY A 139 28.93 -79.84 58.86
CA GLY A 139 27.54 -79.53 58.48
C GLY A 139 27.09 -78.12 58.87
N GLY A 140 27.43 -77.65 60.07
CA GLY A 140 27.10 -76.29 60.52
C GLY A 140 27.87 -75.21 59.74
N VAL A 141 29.16 -75.44 59.47
CA VAL A 141 30.00 -74.53 58.68
C VAL A 141 29.55 -74.53 57.22
N ALA A 142 29.22 -75.67 56.64
CA ALA A 142 28.69 -75.77 55.28
C ALA A 142 27.32 -75.10 55.15
N LEU A 143 26.41 -75.26 56.13
CA LEU A 143 25.11 -74.59 56.15
C LEU A 143 25.27 -73.07 56.26
N LEU A 144 26.15 -72.58 57.14
CA LEU A 144 26.45 -71.16 57.25
C LEU A 144 27.15 -70.60 56.00
N ALA A 145 28.02 -71.38 55.35
CA ALA A 145 28.64 -71.00 54.08
C ALA A 145 27.63 -70.93 52.93
N VAL A 146 26.68 -71.89 52.86
CA VAL A 146 25.57 -71.86 51.88
C VAL A 146 24.62 -70.69 52.15
N LEU A 147 24.23 -70.45 53.40
CA LEU A 147 23.41 -69.30 53.78
C LEU A 147 24.13 -67.97 53.49
N GLY A 148 25.44 -67.90 53.74
CA GLY A 148 26.30 -66.76 53.39
C GLY A 148 26.38 -66.54 51.89
N LEU A 149 26.55 -67.59 51.08
CA LEU A 149 26.54 -67.55 49.62
C LEU A 149 25.18 -67.10 49.06
N VAL A 150 24.08 -67.63 49.60
CA VAL A 150 22.71 -67.22 49.22
C VAL A 150 22.46 -65.76 49.59
N ALA A 151 22.86 -65.32 50.79
CA ALA A 151 22.78 -63.91 51.19
C ALA A 151 23.64 -63.00 50.31
N LEU A 152 24.83 -63.46 49.89
CA LEU A 152 25.71 -62.76 48.96
C LEU A 152 25.08 -62.65 47.56
N GLN A 153 24.51 -63.75 47.03
CA GLN A 153 23.79 -63.77 45.75
C GLN A 153 22.57 -62.84 45.76
N VAL A 154 21.75 -62.88 46.83
CA VAL A 154 20.61 -61.95 46.98
C VAL A 154 21.07 -60.50 47.07
N ARG A 155 22.18 -60.22 47.76
CA ARG A 155 22.76 -58.87 47.85
C ARG A 155 23.33 -58.39 46.51
N GLN A 156 24.00 -59.26 45.75
CA GLN A 156 24.48 -58.97 44.40
C GLN A 156 23.31 -58.75 43.43
N GLY A 157 22.25 -59.58 43.49
CA GLY A 157 21.03 -59.43 42.70
C GLY A 157 20.31 -58.10 42.97
N LYS A 158 20.19 -57.70 44.25
CA LYS A 158 19.64 -56.37 44.62
C LYS A 158 20.50 -55.23 44.08
N LEU A 159 21.83 -55.32 44.16
CA LEU A 159 22.75 -54.33 43.60
C LEU A 159 22.67 -54.25 42.06
N ALA A 160 22.53 -55.39 41.39
CA ALA A 160 22.36 -55.44 39.93
C ALA A 160 21.01 -54.80 39.51
N ALA A 161 19.91 -55.16 40.17
CA ALA A 161 18.59 -54.56 39.92
C ALA A 161 18.58 -53.05 40.22
N GLN A 162 19.27 -52.60 41.27
CA GLN A 162 19.40 -51.17 41.60
C GLN A 162 20.17 -50.41 40.52
N ARG A 163 21.30 -50.96 40.03
CA ARG A 163 22.04 -50.40 38.89
C ARG A 163 21.20 -50.36 37.61
N GLN A 164 20.43 -51.40 37.33
CA GLN A 164 19.56 -51.46 36.16
C GLN A 164 18.44 -50.41 36.23
N ASN A 165 17.84 -50.20 37.41
CA ASN A 165 16.86 -49.12 37.61
C ASN A 165 17.51 -47.73 37.50
N GLN A 166 18.72 -47.52 38.03
CA GLN A 166 19.44 -46.24 37.86
C GLN A 166 19.74 -45.98 36.38
N ALA A 167 20.25 -46.97 35.64
CA ALA A 167 20.49 -46.86 34.21
C ALA A 167 19.22 -46.55 33.40
N ARG A 168 18.07 -47.13 33.78
CA ARG A 168 16.77 -46.78 33.17
C ARG A 168 16.36 -45.34 33.46
N ILE A 169 16.50 -44.87 34.70
CA ILE A 169 16.17 -43.49 35.09
C ILE A 169 17.08 -42.48 34.35
N GLU A 170 18.37 -42.78 34.21
CA GLU A 170 19.32 -41.97 33.46
C GLU A 170 19.03 -41.98 31.95
N ALA A 171 18.63 -43.12 31.38
CA ALA A 171 18.19 -43.22 29.99
C ALA A 171 16.91 -42.41 29.73
N ASP A 172 15.89 -42.54 30.59
CA ASP A 172 14.65 -41.76 30.51
C ASP A 172 14.92 -40.25 30.66
N ARG A 173 15.85 -39.86 31.54
CA ARG A 173 16.29 -38.46 31.70
C ARG A 173 16.97 -37.95 30.43
N ARG A 174 17.91 -38.72 29.85
CA ARG A 174 18.58 -38.37 28.59
C ARG A 174 17.61 -38.26 27.41
N ALA A 175 16.65 -39.19 27.30
CA ALA A 175 15.63 -39.15 26.25
C ALA A 175 14.76 -37.88 26.34
N LYS A 176 14.32 -37.51 27.55
CA LYS A 176 13.55 -36.27 27.79
C LYS A 176 14.35 -35.01 27.46
N LEU A 177 15.60 -34.92 27.92
CA LEU A 177 16.47 -33.78 27.63
C LEU A 177 16.77 -33.68 26.13
N GLY A 178 17.00 -34.80 25.45
CA GLY A 178 17.18 -34.86 24.01
C GLY A 178 15.95 -34.40 23.23
N ALA A 179 14.75 -34.75 23.68
CA ALA A 179 13.49 -34.27 23.09
C ALA A 179 13.33 -32.74 23.22
N ILE A 180 13.58 -32.18 24.42
CA ILE A 180 13.54 -30.71 24.63
C ILE A 180 14.59 -29.99 23.76
N PHE A 181 15.77 -30.60 23.55
CA PHE A 181 16.80 -30.02 22.69
C PHE A 181 16.41 -30.07 21.22
N GLN A 182 15.76 -31.15 20.77
CA GLN A 182 15.24 -31.24 19.40
C GLN A 182 14.07 -30.25 19.18
N ASP A 183 13.18 -30.06 20.16
CA ASP A 183 12.18 -28.98 20.15
C ASP A 183 12.84 -27.60 19.97
N ALA A 184 13.89 -27.31 20.75
CA ALA A 184 14.59 -26.03 20.67
C ALA A 184 15.26 -25.83 19.30
N LYS A 185 15.83 -26.89 18.71
CA LYS A 185 16.36 -26.87 17.33
C LYS A 185 15.26 -26.63 16.29
N ASN A 186 14.06 -27.17 16.50
CA ASN A 186 12.91 -26.91 15.63
C ASN A 186 12.48 -25.43 15.72
N LEU A 187 12.40 -24.85 16.92
CA LEU A 187 12.11 -23.42 17.11
C LEU A 187 13.17 -22.52 16.48
N VAL A 188 14.46 -22.88 16.54
CA VAL A 188 15.53 -22.19 15.80
C VAL A 188 15.29 -22.23 14.30
N ARG A 189 14.93 -23.39 13.74
CA ARG A 189 14.60 -23.55 12.31
C ARG A 189 13.36 -22.77 11.90
N GLU A 190 12.38 -22.63 12.79
CA GLU A 190 11.18 -21.79 12.61
C GLU A 190 11.46 -20.28 12.79
N GLY A 191 12.66 -19.88 13.23
CA GLY A 191 13.00 -18.49 13.54
C GLY A 191 12.32 -17.96 14.81
N ARG A 192 11.85 -18.84 15.71
CA ARG A 192 11.22 -18.49 17.00
C ARG A 192 12.29 -18.34 18.08
N TRP A 193 13.20 -17.38 17.86
CA TRP A 193 14.46 -17.28 18.61
C TRP A 193 14.30 -17.08 20.12
N THR A 194 13.28 -16.34 20.56
CA THR A 194 12.99 -16.17 21.99
C THR A 194 12.57 -17.48 22.67
N GLU A 195 11.63 -18.21 22.07
CA GLU A 195 11.14 -19.48 22.61
C GLU A 195 12.23 -20.57 22.55
N ALA A 196 13.04 -20.55 21.49
CA ALA A 196 14.24 -21.38 21.38
C ALA A 196 15.21 -21.10 22.53
N ARG A 197 15.62 -19.83 22.73
CA ARG A 197 16.51 -19.43 23.84
C ARG A 197 15.96 -19.90 25.17
N ASP A 198 14.67 -19.70 25.44
CA ASP A 198 14.07 -20.02 26.74
C ASP A 198 14.12 -21.53 27.03
N LYS A 199 13.83 -22.40 26.03
CA LYS A 199 14.05 -23.86 26.14
C LYS A 199 15.54 -24.23 26.29
N LEU A 200 16.44 -23.53 25.60
CA LEU A 200 17.88 -23.79 25.68
C LEU A 200 18.46 -23.38 27.05
N LEU A 201 17.92 -22.34 27.69
CA LEU A 201 18.28 -21.94 29.06
C LEU A 201 17.75 -22.94 30.10
N GLU A 202 16.54 -23.48 29.91
CA GLU A 202 16.02 -24.60 30.70
C GLU A 202 16.96 -25.82 30.61
N LEU A 203 17.40 -26.18 29.40
CA LEU A 203 18.38 -27.24 29.19
C LEU A 203 19.74 -26.94 29.82
N GLN A 204 20.22 -25.70 29.75
CA GLN A 204 21.49 -25.29 30.35
C GLN A 204 21.47 -25.42 31.89
N ALA A 205 20.32 -25.14 32.52
CA ALA A 205 20.14 -25.33 33.95
C ALA A 205 20.07 -26.83 34.35
N LEU A 206 19.62 -27.70 33.44
CA LEU A 206 19.46 -29.14 33.70
C LEU A 206 20.70 -29.97 33.35
N GLU A 207 21.42 -29.65 32.27
CA GLU A 207 22.57 -30.41 31.75
C GLU A 207 23.58 -29.47 31.05
N PRO A 208 24.42 -28.72 31.81
CA PRO A 208 25.30 -27.67 31.25
C PRO A 208 26.30 -28.16 30.19
N GLU A 209 26.74 -29.41 30.29
CA GLU A 209 27.74 -30.04 29.41
C GLU A 209 27.12 -30.67 28.14
N MET A 210 25.87 -30.33 27.80
CA MET A 210 25.21 -30.83 26.60
C MET A 210 25.88 -30.29 25.32
N GLY A 211 26.38 -31.20 24.49
CA GLY A 211 27.09 -30.86 23.25
C GLY A 211 26.27 -29.99 22.29
N GLY A 212 26.87 -28.91 21.79
CA GLY A 212 26.25 -27.95 20.87
C GLY A 212 25.23 -27.00 21.50
N LEU A 213 24.83 -27.18 22.76
CA LEU A 213 23.82 -26.35 23.44
C LEU A 213 24.20 -24.86 23.42
N LYS A 214 25.47 -24.57 23.72
CA LYS A 214 26.00 -23.19 23.72
C LYS A 214 25.93 -22.53 22.33
N ASP A 215 26.28 -23.25 21.27
CA ASP A 215 26.28 -22.69 19.91
C ASP A 215 24.86 -22.31 19.43
N TYR A 216 23.84 -23.01 19.94
CA TYR A 216 22.44 -22.65 19.73
C TYR A 216 21.98 -21.47 20.60
N LEU A 217 22.45 -21.37 21.86
CA LEU A 217 22.19 -20.23 22.74
C LEU A 217 22.79 -18.94 22.19
N ASP A 218 24.11 -18.92 21.94
CA ASP A 218 24.84 -17.76 21.43
C ASP A 218 24.23 -17.26 20.11
N ARG A 219 23.75 -18.18 19.27
CA ARG A 219 23.01 -17.88 18.02
C ARG A 219 21.63 -17.28 18.30
N ALA A 220 20.83 -17.87 19.18
CA ALA A 220 19.50 -17.36 19.50
C ALA A 220 19.56 -15.96 20.12
N GLU A 221 20.48 -15.73 21.07
CA GLU A 221 20.69 -14.41 21.68
C GLU A 221 21.11 -13.35 20.66
N LYS A 222 21.93 -13.72 19.67
CA LYS A 222 22.34 -12.82 18.58
C LYS A 222 21.19 -12.47 17.63
N GLU A 223 20.28 -13.40 17.33
CA GLU A 223 19.19 -13.17 16.37
C GLU A 223 17.93 -12.53 16.97
N ILE A 224 17.71 -12.62 18.29
CA ILE A 224 16.56 -11.98 18.96
C ILE A 224 16.47 -10.46 18.67
N PRO A 225 17.55 -9.66 18.76
CA PRO A 225 17.53 -8.25 18.35
C PRO A 225 17.18 -8.05 16.87
N ASN A 226 17.76 -8.85 15.98
CA ASN A 226 17.48 -8.81 14.53
C ASN A 226 15.99 -9.09 14.26
N GLN A 227 15.42 -10.13 14.86
CA GLN A 227 13.99 -10.44 14.77
C GLN A 227 13.12 -9.29 15.26
N LYS A 228 13.46 -8.67 16.39
CA LYS A 228 12.71 -7.51 16.93
C LYS A 228 12.70 -6.34 15.95
N HIS A 229 13.83 -6.04 15.33
CA HIS A 229 13.91 -5.00 14.29
C HIS A 229 13.07 -5.38 13.07
N LEU A 230 13.13 -6.62 12.58
CA LEU A 230 12.35 -7.07 11.41
C LEU A 230 10.82 -7.03 11.64
N VAL A 231 10.36 -7.31 12.86
CA VAL A 231 8.97 -7.08 13.27
C VAL A 231 8.63 -5.59 13.23
N ALA A 232 9.49 -4.72 13.77
CA ALA A 232 9.27 -3.27 13.75
C ALA A 232 9.24 -2.69 12.31
N VAL A 233 10.08 -3.19 11.40
CA VAL A 233 10.03 -2.86 9.96
C VAL A 233 8.67 -3.26 9.37
N THR A 234 8.16 -4.44 9.72
CA THR A 234 6.88 -4.95 9.21
C THR A 234 5.70 -4.09 9.67
N GLU A 235 5.67 -3.67 10.94
CA GLU A 235 4.63 -2.76 11.43
C GLU A 235 4.76 -1.35 10.83
N ALA A 236 5.97 -0.80 10.74
CA ALA A 236 6.21 0.50 10.12
C ALA A 236 5.76 0.54 8.64
N LEU A 237 5.94 -0.55 7.89
CA LEU A 237 5.43 -0.69 6.52
C LEU A 237 3.89 -0.71 6.47
N LYS A 238 3.21 -1.41 7.37
CA LYS A 238 1.73 -1.39 7.48
C LYS A 238 1.21 0.01 7.78
N GLU A 239 1.88 0.72 8.69
CA GLU A 239 1.57 2.10 9.08
C GLU A 239 2.03 3.15 8.04
N LYS A 240 2.64 2.74 6.92
CA LYS A 240 3.15 3.62 5.86
C LYS A 240 4.22 4.63 6.34
N LYS A 241 5.05 4.23 7.30
CA LYS A 241 6.18 5.01 7.87
C LYS A 241 7.52 4.51 7.32
N LEU A 242 7.91 4.97 6.14
CA LEU A 242 9.06 4.44 5.40
C LEU A 242 10.40 4.80 6.05
N SER A 243 10.55 6.02 6.57
CA SER A 243 11.79 6.42 7.27
C SER A 243 12.06 5.57 8.50
N VAL A 244 11.01 5.25 9.27
CA VAL A 244 11.07 4.34 10.43
C VAL A 244 11.41 2.93 9.97
N ALA A 245 10.72 2.40 8.95
CA ALA A 245 11.02 1.09 8.40
C ALA A 245 12.46 0.96 7.88
N LYS A 246 12.99 2.00 7.21
CA LYS A 246 14.41 2.06 6.80
C LYS A 246 15.35 2.05 8.00
N THR A 247 15.07 2.89 8.99
CA THR A 247 15.90 3.04 10.21
C THR A 247 15.98 1.75 11.03
N GLU A 248 14.88 1.01 11.16
CA GLU A 248 14.88 -0.30 11.84
C GLU A 248 15.60 -1.36 11.00
N LEU A 249 15.44 -1.34 9.67
CA LEU A 249 16.08 -2.30 8.77
C LEU A 249 17.61 -2.13 8.69
N ASP A 250 18.12 -0.91 8.89
CA ASP A 250 19.56 -0.61 8.96
C ASP A 250 20.21 -1.08 10.28
N LYS A 251 19.42 -1.35 11.33
CA LYS A 251 19.92 -1.92 12.60
C LYS A 251 20.14 -3.43 12.54
N VAL A 252 19.58 -4.10 11.55
CA VAL A 252 19.71 -5.56 11.38
C VAL A 252 21.13 -5.90 10.91
N THR A 253 21.81 -6.81 11.60
CA THR A 253 23.20 -7.15 11.27
C THR A 253 23.31 -7.86 9.93
N GLN A 254 24.40 -7.64 9.19
CA GLN A 254 24.59 -8.21 7.85
C GLN A 254 24.79 -9.74 7.87
N ASP A 255 25.18 -10.28 9.00
CA ASP A 255 25.49 -11.70 9.25
C ASP A 255 24.32 -12.47 9.89
N THR A 256 23.11 -11.89 9.87
CA THR A 256 21.88 -12.56 10.32
C THR A 256 21.55 -13.79 9.46
N GLN A 257 21.08 -14.85 10.11
CA GLN A 257 20.51 -16.03 9.46
C GLN A 257 19.14 -15.74 8.83
N MET A 258 18.51 -14.60 9.13
CA MET A 258 17.21 -14.17 8.61
C MET A 258 17.31 -13.46 7.24
N PHE A 259 18.34 -13.76 6.44
CA PHE A 259 18.70 -13.03 5.21
C PHE A 259 17.56 -12.97 4.16
N GLU A 260 16.72 -14.01 4.07
CA GLU A 260 15.57 -14.02 3.16
C GLU A 260 14.49 -13.01 3.57
N GLN A 261 14.19 -12.93 4.87
CA GLN A 261 13.24 -11.96 5.42
C GLN A 261 13.76 -10.53 5.24
N VAL A 262 15.05 -10.28 5.52
CA VAL A 262 15.72 -9.01 5.22
C VAL A 262 15.59 -8.65 3.74
N SER A 263 15.84 -9.61 2.85
CA SER A 263 15.78 -9.40 1.39
C SER A 263 14.37 -9.12 0.89
N LEU A 264 13.36 -9.78 1.47
CA LEU A 264 11.94 -9.52 1.21
C LEU A 264 11.54 -8.13 1.69
N LEU A 265 11.84 -7.77 2.94
CA LEU A 265 11.52 -6.45 3.49
C LEU A 265 12.24 -5.32 2.75
N LYS A 266 13.47 -5.52 2.26
CA LYS A 266 14.19 -4.60 1.36
C LYS A 266 13.53 -4.43 -0.02
N ARG A 267 12.74 -5.40 -0.50
CA ARG A 267 11.89 -5.23 -1.70
C ARG A 267 10.62 -4.47 -1.35
N ASN A 268 9.86 -4.97 -0.36
CA ASN A 268 8.61 -4.37 0.10
C ASN A 268 8.76 -2.88 0.47
N LEU A 269 9.87 -2.49 1.11
CA LEU A 269 10.17 -1.09 1.46
C LEU A 269 10.38 -0.22 0.22
N ARG A 270 11.01 -0.73 -0.85
CA ARG A 270 11.16 -0.02 -2.14
C ARG A 270 9.82 0.09 -2.86
N ASP A 271 9.10 -1.02 -2.97
CA ASP A 271 7.79 -1.06 -3.62
C ASP A 271 6.78 -0.12 -2.92
N ALA A 272 6.86 0.00 -1.59
CA ALA A 272 6.10 0.95 -0.78
C ALA A 272 6.53 2.41 -1.01
N GLY A 273 7.83 2.67 -1.17
CA GLY A 273 8.37 3.98 -1.58
C GLY A 273 7.80 4.44 -2.92
N ASP A 274 7.90 3.59 -3.95
CA ASP A 274 7.35 3.85 -5.28
C ASP A 274 5.82 4.05 -5.23
N ALA A 275 5.11 3.29 -4.40
CA ALA A 275 3.67 3.43 -4.21
C ALA A 275 3.29 4.76 -3.53
N GLN A 276 4.05 5.19 -2.52
CA GLN A 276 3.85 6.48 -1.86
C GLN A 276 4.17 7.66 -2.77
N ALA A 277 5.24 7.58 -3.57
CA ALA A 277 5.55 8.62 -4.57
C ALA A 277 4.41 8.77 -5.59
N ARG A 278 3.83 7.66 -6.07
CA ARG A 278 2.64 7.70 -6.94
C ARG A 278 1.42 8.31 -6.27
N GLU A 279 1.21 8.08 -4.97
CA GLU A 279 0.09 8.67 -4.24
C GLU A 279 0.31 10.18 -4.00
N ALA A 280 1.51 10.59 -3.62
CA ALA A 280 1.87 12.00 -3.45
C ALA A 280 1.70 12.81 -4.74
N ARG A 281 1.95 12.22 -5.92
CA ARG A 281 1.64 12.86 -7.21
C ARG A 281 0.15 13.18 -7.35
N LYS A 282 -0.75 12.23 -7.05
CA LYS A 282 -2.21 12.47 -7.10
C LYS A 282 -2.64 13.57 -6.14
N LEU A 283 -2.09 13.56 -4.91
CA LEU A 283 -2.39 14.57 -3.90
C LEU A 283 -1.95 15.97 -4.35
N LEU A 284 -0.80 16.07 -5.03
CA LEU A 284 -0.32 17.31 -5.63
C LEU A 284 -1.24 17.82 -6.76
N ASP A 285 -1.72 16.91 -7.61
CA ASP A 285 -2.68 17.23 -8.67
C ASP A 285 -4.02 17.75 -8.07
N LEU A 286 -4.47 17.12 -6.98
CA LEU A 286 -5.63 17.52 -6.16
C LEU A 286 -5.38 18.77 -5.27
N LYS A 287 -4.21 19.41 -5.37
CA LYS A 287 -3.79 20.59 -4.57
C LYS A 287 -3.75 20.36 -3.05
N GLN A 288 -3.63 19.11 -2.60
CA GLN A 288 -3.37 18.73 -1.20
C GLN A 288 -1.86 18.81 -0.91
N LEU A 289 -1.31 20.03 -1.04
CA LEU A 289 0.14 20.27 -1.12
C LEU A 289 0.91 19.80 0.12
N ASP A 290 0.41 20.08 1.32
CA ASP A 290 1.11 19.79 2.58
C ASP A 290 1.23 18.27 2.80
N GLU A 291 0.20 17.50 2.42
CA GLU A 291 0.20 16.04 2.53
C GLU A 291 1.09 15.40 1.45
N ALA A 292 1.07 15.93 0.22
CA ALA A 292 2.01 15.52 -0.83
C ALA A 292 3.48 15.76 -0.42
N LYS A 293 3.76 16.91 0.23
CA LYS A 293 5.07 17.20 0.82
C LYS A 293 5.40 16.23 1.95
N ARG A 294 4.49 16.04 2.91
CA ARG A 294 4.70 15.16 4.09
C ARG A 294 5.03 13.72 3.69
N ILE A 295 4.33 13.16 2.71
CA ILE A 295 4.60 11.81 2.20
C ILE A 295 5.96 11.76 1.51
N THR A 296 6.30 12.74 0.67
CA THR A 296 7.59 12.74 -0.03
C THR A 296 8.78 13.03 0.89
N ASP A 297 8.61 13.79 1.98
CA ASP A 297 9.62 13.92 3.02
C ASP A 297 9.97 12.54 3.64
N ASP A 298 8.96 11.73 4.00
CA ASP A 298 9.16 10.38 4.57
C ASP A 298 9.81 9.41 3.57
N VAL A 299 9.41 9.46 2.30
CA VAL A 299 10.05 8.70 1.21
C VAL A 299 11.52 9.09 1.05
N LEU A 300 11.85 10.39 1.08
CA LEU A 300 13.22 10.88 0.89
C LEU A 300 14.13 10.61 2.11
N LEU A 301 13.57 10.58 3.32
CA LEU A 301 14.28 10.11 4.51
C LEU A 301 14.61 8.61 4.45
N ALA A 302 13.77 7.80 3.80
CA ALA A 302 14.05 6.39 3.55
C ALA A 302 15.00 6.17 2.35
N PHE A 303 14.88 7.03 1.32
CA PHE A 303 15.50 6.90 0.00
C PHE A 303 15.90 8.26 -0.57
N GLU A 304 17.06 8.78 -0.14
CA GLU A 304 17.56 10.10 -0.57
C GLU A 304 17.64 10.28 -2.10
N SER A 305 17.94 9.20 -2.84
CA SER A 305 18.05 9.19 -4.30
C SER A 305 16.74 8.92 -5.04
N HIS A 306 15.58 8.91 -4.37
CA HIS A 306 14.29 8.62 -5.00
C HIS A 306 13.82 9.77 -5.91
N ARG A 307 14.12 9.66 -7.21
CA ARG A 307 13.88 10.68 -8.24
C ARG A 307 12.47 11.28 -8.20
N ASP A 308 11.45 10.45 -8.26
CA ASP A 308 10.06 10.93 -8.40
C ASP A 308 9.58 11.66 -7.14
N ALA A 309 9.85 11.10 -5.96
CA ALA A 309 9.56 11.74 -4.67
C ALA A 309 10.26 13.10 -4.55
N LYS A 310 11.53 13.21 -4.99
CA LYS A 310 12.26 14.49 -5.01
C LYS A 310 11.58 15.54 -5.89
N LEU A 311 11.20 15.18 -7.12
CA LEU A 311 10.52 16.10 -8.04
C LEU A 311 9.16 16.55 -7.49
N ILE A 312 8.39 15.63 -6.90
CA ILE A 312 7.09 15.93 -6.27
C ILE A 312 7.28 16.85 -5.04
N ASN A 313 8.29 16.58 -4.21
CA ASN A 313 8.58 17.39 -3.02
C ASN A 313 8.98 18.82 -3.40
N GLU A 314 9.92 18.98 -4.35
CA GLU A 314 10.35 20.29 -4.84
C GLU A 314 9.19 21.09 -5.46
N GLU A 315 8.27 20.42 -6.16
CA GLU A 315 7.08 21.05 -6.73
C GLU A 315 6.08 21.46 -5.63
N ALA A 316 5.82 20.57 -4.65
CA ALA A 316 4.98 20.85 -3.49
C ALA A 316 5.51 22.04 -2.68
N VAL A 317 6.81 22.07 -2.39
CA VAL A 317 7.49 23.16 -1.66
C VAL A 317 7.32 24.50 -2.38
N ARG A 318 7.54 24.55 -3.70
CA ARG A 318 7.35 25.79 -4.49
C ARG A 318 5.90 26.25 -4.49
N LEU A 319 4.94 25.32 -4.61
CA LEU A 319 3.51 25.65 -4.59
C LEU A 319 3.04 26.11 -3.21
N ILE A 320 3.59 25.54 -2.13
CA ILE A 320 3.38 25.99 -0.74
C ILE A 320 3.96 27.40 -0.56
N GLU A 321 5.19 27.66 -1.01
CA GLU A 321 5.78 29.01 -0.94
C GLU A 321 4.92 30.05 -1.68
N VAL A 322 4.38 29.71 -2.87
CA VAL A 322 3.49 30.61 -3.63
C VAL A 322 2.14 30.81 -2.94
N ARG A 323 1.57 29.77 -2.31
CA ARG A 323 0.31 29.83 -1.55
C ARG A 323 0.46 30.69 -0.29
N ASP A 324 1.55 30.50 0.44
CA ASP A 324 1.80 31.09 1.76
C ASP A 324 2.59 32.41 1.68
N ARG A 325 3.02 32.81 0.47
CA ARG A 325 3.64 34.11 0.22
C ARG A 325 2.69 35.22 0.68
N PRO A 326 3.08 36.05 1.66
CA PRO A 326 2.24 37.17 2.09
C PRO A 326 2.01 38.10 0.89
N PRO A 327 0.82 38.73 0.78
CA PRO A 327 0.59 39.72 -0.26
C PRO A 327 1.67 40.80 -0.18
N PRO A 328 2.16 41.31 -1.33
CA PRO A 328 3.15 42.38 -1.31
C PRO A 328 2.62 43.55 -0.48
N PRO A 329 3.48 44.26 0.28
CA PRO A 329 3.04 45.43 1.01
C PRO A 329 2.36 46.39 0.02
N PRO A 330 1.24 47.04 0.41
CA PRO A 330 0.59 48.00 -0.47
C PRO A 330 1.64 49.04 -0.90
N PRO A 331 1.65 49.46 -2.18
CA PRO A 331 2.58 50.48 -2.63
C PRO A 331 2.43 51.73 -1.74
N PRO A 332 3.52 52.51 -1.52
CA PRO A 332 3.41 53.75 -0.76
C PRO A 332 2.27 54.57 -1.35
N PRO A 333 1.40 55.18 -0.52
CA PRO A 333 0.26 55.91 -1.03
C PRO A 333 0.74 57.03 -1.93
N ASN A 334 0.64 56.80 -3.24
CA ASN A 334 0.60 57.85 -4.24
C ASN A 334 -0.38 58.88 -3.70
N PRO A 335 -0.02 60.18 -3.57
CA PRO A 335 -0.99 61.19 -3.16
C PRO A 335 -2.15 61.10 -4.15
N GLY A 336 -3.24 60.47 -3.69
CA GLY A 336 -4.26 59.96 -4.58
C GLY A 336 -4.86 61.09 -5.40
N LYS A 337 -5.58 60.74 -6.48
CA LYS A 337 -6.50 61.68 -7.14
C LYS A 337 -7.14 62.56 -6.07
N PRO A 338 -6.99 63.90 -6.06
CA PRO A 338 -7.36 64.70 -4.87
C PRO A 338 -8.84 64.59 -4.45
N TRP A 339 -9.69 64.09 -5.34
CA TRP A 339 -11.11 63.79 -5.11
C TRP A 339 -11.40 62.36 -4.60
N GLU A 340 -10.41 61.46 -4.53
CA GLU A 340 -10.58 60.03 -4.33
C GLU A 340 -11.38 59.70 -3.07
N GLN A 341 -10.95 60.24 -1.92
CA GLN A 341 -11.63 60.05 -0.63
C GLN A 341 -13.08 60.57 -0.67
N GLY A 342 -13.33 61.65 -1.43
CA GLY A 342 -14.67 62.19 -1.63
C GLY A 342 -15.54 61.25 -2.45
N VAL A 343 -15.00 60.63 -3.51
CA VAL A 343 -15.74 59.62 -4.28
C VAL A 343 -15.98 58.34 -3.46
N THR A 344 -15.04 57.91 -2.61
CA THR A 344 -15.25 56.79 -1.68
C THR A 344 -16.45 57.07 -0.77
N ARG A 345 -16.48 58.23 -0.09
CA ARG A 345 -17.63 58.64 0.75
C ARG A 345 -18.95 58.67 -0.03
N PHE A 346 -18.93 59.12 -1.28
CA PHE A 346 -20.12 59.13 -2.13
C PHE A 346 -20.62 57.71 -2.44
N VAL A 347 -19.73 56.77 -2.77
CA VAL A 347 -20.07 55.36 -2.99
C VAL A 347 -20.72 54.76 -1.73
N ASP A 348 -20.17 55.06 -0.55
CA ASP A 348 -20.67 54.58 0.74
C ASP A 348 -22.04 55.18 1.13
N GLY A 349 -22.42 56.33 0.54
CA GLY A 349 -23.69 57.01 0.79
C GLY A 349 -23.58 58.36 1.53
N ASP A 350 -22.37 58.76 1.92
CA ASP A 350 -22.08 60.03 2.59
C ASP A 350 -21.88 61.17 1.57
N LEU A 351 -22.98 61.63 0.99
CA LEU A 351 -22.97 62.75 0.03
C LEU A 351 -22.41 64.04 0.63
N SER A 352 -22.71 64.33 1.90
CA SER A 352 -22.30 65.57 2.56
C SER A 352 -20.79 65.61 2.82
N GLY A 353 -20.23 64.52 3.35
CA GLY A 353 -18.78 64.37 3.52
C GLY A 353 -18.05 64.27 2.18
N ALA A 354 -18.64 63.61 1.18
CA ALA A 354 -18.11 63.59 -0.18
C ALA A 354 -17.95 65.01 -0.77
N VAL A 355 -19.02 65.81 -0.74
CA VAL A 355 -19.02 67.20 -1.21
C VAL A 355 -17.99 68.05 -0.48
N ALA A 356 -17.86 67.91 0.85
CA ALA A 356 -16.87 68.63 1.63
C ALA A 356 -15.41 68.29 1.22
N LEU A 357 -15.12 66.99 1.04
CA LEU A 357 -13.80 66.51 0.62
C LEU A 357 -13.43 66.94 -0.82
N VAL A 358 -14.35 66.81 -1.77
CA VAL A 358 -14.09 67.23 -3.16
C VAL A 358 -13.97 68.76 -3.27
N ASN A 359 -14.74 69.54 -2.49
CA ASN A 359 -14.62 70.99 -2.48
C ASN A 359 -13.21 71.46 -2.07
N ALA A 360 -12.57 70.78 -1.11
CA ALA A 360 -11.21 71.08 -0.67
C ALA A 360 -10.12 70.89 -1.76
N CYS A 361 -10.43 70.23 -2.89
CA CYS A 361 -9.51 70.03 -4.00
C CYS A 361 -9.87 70.79 -5.29
N VAL A 362 -10.94 71.60 -5.30
CA VAL A 362 -11.37 72.38 -6.48
C VAL A 362 -10.29 73.33 -7.02
N SER A 363 -9.49 73.93 -6.14
CA SER A 363 -8.35 74.78 -6.52
C SER A 363 -7.14 73.99 -7.05
N LYS A 364 -7.08 72.68 -6.81
CA LYS A 364 -5.96 71.80 -7.16
C LYS A 364 -6.19 70.99 -8.44
N SER A 365 -7.45 70.80 -8.87
CA SER A 365 -7.75 70.06 -10.09
C SER A 365 -9.08 70.48 -10.74
N PRO A 366 -9.14 70.67 -12.08
CA PRO A 366 -10.40 70.89 -12.78
C PRO A 366 -11.37 69.69 -12.67
N LYS A 367 -10.86 68.47 -12.45
CA LYS A 367 -11.70 67.28 -12.26
C LYS A 367 -12.45 67.32 -10.91
N CYS A 368 -11.85 67.89 -9.85
CA CYS A 368 -12.57 68.17 -8.61
C CYS A 368 -13.74 69.14 -8.83
N LYS A 369 -13.56 70.16 -9.67
CA LYS A 369 -14.64 71.10 -10.03
C LYS A 369 -15.79 70.42 -10.78
N SER A 370 -15.50 69.48 -11.68
CA SER A 370 -16.52 68.66 -12.33
C SER A 370 -17.26 67.80 -11.31
N ILE A 371 -16.54 66.96 -10.56
CA ILE A 371 -17.13 66.00 -9.62
C ILE A 371 -17.97 66.72 -8.56
N LEU A 372 -17.53 67.88 -8.06
CA LEU A 372 -18.32 68.70 -7.14
C LEU A 372 -19.65 69.13 -7.78
N LYS A 373 -19.64 69.64 -9.02
CA LYS A 373 -20.85 70.00 -9.76
C LYS A 373 -21.77 68.79 -9.90
N ASP A 374 -21.22 67.65 -10.32
CA ASP A 374 -21.97 66.43 -10.55
C ASP A 374 -22.60 65.91 -9.24
N MET A 375 -21.87 65.93 -8.12
CA MET A 375 -22.39 65.62 -6.78
C MET A 375 -23.50 66.57 -6.33
N THR A 376 -23.39 67.88 -6.59
CA THR A 376 -24.45 68.84 -6.23
C THR A 376 -25.72 68.65 -7.06
N GLU A 377 -25.58 68.35 -8.36
CA GLU A 377 -26.73 68.02 -9.22
C GLU A 377 -27.39 66.71 -8.76
N PHE A 378 -26.60 65.66 -8.51
CA PHE A 378 -27.06 64.39 -7.97
C PHE A 378 -27.87 64.58 -6.69
N GLY A 379 -27.35 65.34 -5.72
CA GLY A 379 -28.05 65.64 -4.47
C GLY A 379 -29.40 66.35 -4.66
N SER A 380 -29.49 67.26 -5.65
CA SER A 380 -30.73 67.99 -5.96
C SER A 380 -31.82 67.12 -6.60
N LEU A 381 -31.41 66.05 -7.29
CA LEU A 381 -32.30 65.04 -7.87
C LEU A 381 -32.68 64.01 -6.80
N TYR A 382 -31.71 63.51 -6.04
CA TYR A 382 -31.90 62.50 -4.99
C TYR A 382 -32.85 62.99 -3.88
N LYS A 383 -32.80 64.27 -3.49
CA LYS A 383 -33.75 64.88 -2.53
C LYS A 383 -35.21 64.84 -2.98
N ARG A 384 -35.48 64.69 -4.29
CA ARG A 384 -36.82 64.58 -4.88
C ARG A 384 -36.99 63.24 -5.60
N LEU A 385 -36.27 62.20 -5.14
CA LEU A 385 -36.21 60.90 -5.81
C LEU A 385 -37.60 60.35 -6.12
N GLU A 386 -38.56 60.52 -5.21
CA GLU A 386 -39.95 60.06 -5.36
C GLU A 386 -40.71 60.77 -6.49
N ASP A 387 -40.43 62.04 -6.76
CA ASP A 387 -41.07 62.83 -7.83
C ASP A 387 -40.38 62.69 -9.20
N LEU A 388 -39.22 62.04 -9.28
CA LEU A 388 -38.49 61.92 -10.54
C LEU A 388 -39.22 61.03 -11.56
N ASP A 389 -39.36 61.57 -12.77
CA ASP A 389 -39.77 60.82 -13.95
C ASP A 389 -38.62 59.94 -14.49
N ALA A 390 -38.90 59.20 -15.56
CA ALA A 390 -37.90 58.33 -16.20
C ALA A 390 -36.64 59.09 -16.66
N LYS A 391 -36.76 60.37 -17.06
CA LYS A 391 -35.66 61.21 -17.51
C LYS A 391 -34.80 61.69 -16.33
N GLY A 392 -35.43 62.12 -15.24
CA GLY A 392 -34.77 62.50 -14.00
C GLY A 392 -34.02 61.34 -13.37
N LEU A 393 -34.63 60.14 -13.35
CA LEU A 393 -33.99 58.91 -12.88
C LEU A 393 -32.78 58.53 -13.75
N SER A 394 -32.89 58.58 -15.09
CA SER A 394 -31.73 58.38 -15.97
C SER A 394 -30.62 59.40 -15.72
N ARG A 395 -30.93 60.68 -15.48
CA ARG A 395 -29.92 61.71 -15.21
C ARG A 395 -29.22 61.45 -13.87
N LEU A 396 -29.96 61.07 -12.83
CA LEU A 396 -29.42 60.72 -11.52
C LEU A 396 -28.45 59.52 -11.61
N LEU A 397 -28.81 58.47 -12.34
CA LEU A 397 -27.96 57.28 -12.53
C LEU A 397 -26.73 57.56 -13.41
N ALA A 398 -26.84 58.46 -14.40
CA ALA A 398 -25.69 58.90 -15.18
C ALA A 398 -24.69 59.69 -14.31
N LEU A 399 -25.19 60.65 -13.51
CA LEU A 399 -24.38 61.40 -12.55
C LEU A 399 -23.69 60.48 -11.55
N ASP A 400 -24.40 59.48 -11.01
CA ASP A 400 -23.80 58.49 -10.11
C ASP A 400 -22.60 57.79 -10.77
N LYS A 401 -22.78 57.24 -11.97
CA LYS A 401 -21.73 56.56 -12.73
C LYS A 401 -20.52 57.47 -13.03
N ASP A 402 -20.78 58.74 -13.38
CA ASP A 402 -19.74 59.72 -13.68
C ASP A 402 -18.94 60.11 -12.42
N ILE A 403 -19.60 60.19 -11.26
CA ILE A 403 -18.98 60.45 -9.94
C ILE A 403 -18.19 59.22 -9.47
N THR A 404 -18.74 58.01 -9.56
CA THR A 404 -18.06 56.77 -9.10
C THR A 404 -16.91 56.34 -10.01
N GLU A 405 -16.67 57.05 -11.12
CA GLU A 405 -15.71 56.72 -12.18
C GLU A 405 -15.92 55.29 -12.73
N GLY A 406 -17.19 54.82 -12.76
CA GLY A 406 -17.55 53.51 -13.27
C GLY A 406 -17.35 52.33 -12.31
N ARG A 407 -17.05 52.56 -11.02
CA ARG A 407 -16.82 51.51 -10.01
C ARG A 407 -18.08 50.75 -9.54
N GLY A 408 -19.19 50.92 -10.23
CA GLY A 408 -20.51 50.44 -9.83
C GLY A 408 -21.37 51.55 -9.19
N PRO A 409 -22.65 51.24 -8.89
CA PRO A 409 -23.58 52.21 -8.34
C PRO A 409 -23.29 52.51 -6.87
N SER A 410 -23.44 53.77 -6.45
CA SER A 410 -23.40 54.14 -5.02
C SER A 410 -24.54 53.50 -4.23
N THR A 411 -24.37 53.42 -2.90
CA THR A 411 -25.42 52.97 -1.99
C THR A 411 -26.71 53.80 -2.15
N MET A 412 -26.61 55.10 -2.44
CA MET A 412 -27.77 55.97 -2.72
C MET A 412 -28.45 55.60 -4.05
N ALA A 413 -27.67 55.33 -5.10
CA ALA A 413 -28.21 55.05 -6.43
C ALA A 413 -28.84 53.67 -6.59
N ARG A 414 -28.55 52.68 -5.73
CA ARG A 414 -29.15 51.33 -5.80
C ARG A 414 -30.68 51.37 -5.86
N ASN A 415 -31.32 52.05 -4.91
CA ASN A 415 -32.79 52.14 -4.85
C ASN A 415 -33.37 52.94 -6.03
N ALA A 416 -32.67 53.98 -6.49
CA ALA A 416 -33.05 54.73 -7.68
C ALA A 416 -32.95 53.86 -8.96
N GLY A 417 -31.93 52.99 -9.03
CA GLY A 417 -31.73 52.00 -10.08
C GLY A 417 -32.88 51.02 -10.18
N THR A 418 -33.25 50.37 -9.07
CA THR A 418 -34.41 49.47 -9.01
C THR A 418 -35.71 50.16 -9.41
N ARG A 419 -35.94 51.41 -8.99
CA ARG A 419 -37.14 52.16 -9.40
C ARG A 419 -37.16 52.50 -10.89
N ALA A 420 -36.02 52.98 -11.42
CA ALA A 420 -35.86 53.28 -12.83
C ALA A 420 -36.03 52.03 -13.71
N ALA A 421 -35.42 50.92 -13.29
CA ALA A 421 -35.56 49.61 -13.93
C ALA A 421 -37.04 49.18 -14.01
N ASN A 422 -37.80 49.29 -12.93
CA ASN A 422 -39.24 48.98 -12.94
C ASN A 422 -40.06 49.84 -13.92
N ILE A 423 -39.72 51.13 -14.07
CA ILE A 423 -40.37 52.04 -15.02
C ILE A 423 -40.01 51.66 -16.46
N PHE A 424 -38.71 51.49 -16.75
CA PHE A 424 -38.26 51.07 -18.08
C PHE A 424 -38.77 49.68 -18.46
N TYR A 425 -38.85 48.74 -17.53
CA TYR A 425 -39.37 47.40 -17.79
C TYR A 425 -40.85 47.42 -18.17
N LYS A 426 -41.68 48.20 -17.47
CA LYS A 426 -43.09 48.42 -17.85
C LYS A 426 -43.20 49.02 -19.25
N SER A 427 -42.37 50.00 -19.59
CA SER A 427 -42.30 50.57 -20.95
C SER A 427 -41.83 49.54 -22.00
N ALA A 428 -40.87 48.68 -21.67
CA ALA A 428 -40.37 47.62 -22.54
C ALA A 428 -41.44 46.56 -22.83
N SER A 429 -42.14 46.08 -21.78
CA SER A 429 -43.25 45.14 -21.92
C SER A 429 -44.42 45.73 -22.71
N SER A 430 -44.78 47.00 -22.47
CA SER A 430 -45.81 47.69 -23.26
C SER A 430 -45.41 47.80 -24.74
N ALA A 431 -44.17 48.21 -25.02
CA ALA A 431 -43.65 48.29 -26.39
C ALA A 431 -43.63 46.91 -27.09
N LYS A 432 -43.29 45.83 -26.37
CA LYS A 432 -43.34 44.44 -26.87
C LYS A 432 -44.78 44.08 -27.30
N THR A 433 -45.77 44.31 -26.44
CA THR A 433 -47.17 44.00 -26.71
C THR A 433 -47.75 44.83 -27.86
N SER A 434 -47.32 46.09 -28.00
CA SER A 434 -47.70 46.96 -29.13
C SER A 434 -46.90 46.71 -30.42
N GLY A 435 -46.07 45.67 -30.49
CA GLY A 435 -45.27 45.33 -31.67
C GLY A 435 -44.14 46.33 -32.00
N GLN A 436 -43.81 47.23 -31.08
CA GLN A 436 -42.76 48.25 -31.27
C GLN A 436 -41.40 47.69 -30.85
N TRP A 437 -40.91 46.68 -31.58
CA TRP A 437 -39.79 45.84 -31.16
C TRP A 437 -38.49 46.60 -30.87
N ALA A 438 -38.15 47.59 -31.69
CA ALA A 438 -36.98 48.45 -31.48
C ALA A 438 -37.04 49.21 -30.14
N ARG A 439 -38.21 49.78 -29.80
CA ARG A 439 -38.45 50.47 -28.53
C ARG A 439 -38.46 49.49 -27.35
N ALA A 440 -38.97 48.28 -27.55
CA ALA A 440 -38.92 47.23 -26.53
C ALA A 440 -37.46 46.85 -26.18
N VAL A 441 -36.59 46.72 -27.20
CA VAL A 441 -35.14 46.51 -27.00
C VAL A 441 -34.52 47.70 -26.28
N GLU A 442 -34.81 48.94 -26.71
CA GLU A 442 -34.26 50.15 -26.11
C GLU A 442 -34.59 50.24 -24.61
N TYR A 443 -35.86 50.09 -24.24
CA TYR A 443 -36.28 50.12 -22.85
C TYR A 443 -35.75 48.93 -22.03
N ALA A 444 -35.65 47.73 -22.61
CA ALA A 444 -35.05 46.58 -21.91
C ALA A 444 -33.54 46.79 -21.66
N ARG A 445 -32.79 47.41 -22.60
CA ARG A 445 -31.40 47.82 -22.37
C ARG A 445 -31.29 48.91 -21.29
N ARG A 446 -32.16 49.94 -21.31
CA ARG A 446 -32.22 50.97 -20.25
C ARG A 446 -32.55 50.37 -18.88
N THR A 447 -33.36 49.32 -18.84
CA THR A 447 -33.67 48.56 -17.62
C THR A 447 -32.39 47.94 -17.04
N LEU A 448 -31.61 47.20 -17.86
CA LEU A 448 -30.36 46.58 -17.40
C LEU A 448 -29.22 47.59 -17.13
N GLN A 449 -29.27 48.79 -17.71
CA GLN A 449 -28.38 49.89 -17.34
C GLN A 449 -28.69 50.47 -15.95
N ALA A 450 -29.95 50.42 -15.53
CA ALA A 450 -30.39 50.90 -14.22
C ALA A 450 -30.29 49.80 -13.13
N ASP A 451 -30.55 48.55 -13.48
CA ASP A 451 -30.39 47.38 -12.64
C ASP A 451 -29.84 46.19 -13.47
N PRO A 452 -28.51 45.96 -13.45
CA PRO A 452 -27.89 44.85 -14.16
C PRO A 452 -28.37 43.45 -13.74
N GLY A 453 -28.99 43.32 -12.55
CA GLY A 453 -29.54 42.07 -12.03
C GLY A 453 -30.98 41.79 -12.48
N HIS A 454 -31.61 42.67 -13.26
CA HIS A 454 -33.04 42.61 -13.54
C HIS A 454 -33.44 41.46 -14.49
N VAL A 455 -33.66 40.27 -13.92
CA VAL A 455 -33.97 38.99 -14.61
C VAL A 455 -35.02 39.14 -15.72
N GLY A 456 -36.12 39.85 -15.47
CA GLY A 456 -37.19 40.03 -16.46
C GLY A 456 -36.74 40.76 -17.73
N ALA A 457 -35.76 41.65 -17.62
CA ALA A 457 -35.24 42.42 -18.76
C ALA A 457 -34.18 41.62 -19.55
N SER A 458 -33.36 40.83 -18.87
CA SER A 458 -32.46 39.85 -19.50
C SER A 458 -33.26 38.84 -20.34
N ASN A 459 -34.33 38.28 -19.77
CA ASN A 459 -35.22 37.37 -20.48
C ASN A 459 -35.92 38.06 -21.67
N LEU A 460 -36.42 39.28 -21.47
CA LEU A 460 -37.03 40.07 -22.54
C LEU A 460 -36.06 40.38 -23.70
N LEU A 461 -34.78 40.66 -23.44
CA LEU A 461 -33.79 40.83 -24.51
C LEU A 461 -33.50 39.53 -25.26
N ASN A 462 -33.49 38.38 -24.58
CA ASN A 462 -33.34 37.08 -25.23
C ASN A 462 -34.54 36.78 -26.16
N ASP A 463 -35.77 37.01 -25.70
CA ASP A 463 -36.99 36.92 -26.53
C ASP A 463 -36.89 37.82 -27.77
N LEU A 464 -36.49 39.08 -27.58
CA LEU A 464 -36.38 40.06 -28.66
C LEU A 464 -35.26 39.70 -29.64
N ARG A 465 -34.18 39.05 -29.19
CA ARG A 465 -33.11 38.54 -30.07
C ARG A 465 -33.60 37.38 -30.94
N THR A 466 -34.41 36.47 -30.39
CA THR A 466 -35.10 35.43 -31.18
C THR A 466 -36.05 36.08 -32.19
N LYS A 467 -36.86 37.05 -31.76
CA LYS A 467 -37.76 37.80 -32.64
C LYS A 467 -37.04 38.51 -33.79
N ALA A 468 -35.85 39.07 -33.54
CA ALA A 468 -35.02 39.67 -34.59
C ALA A 468 -34.57 38.63 -35.63
N LYS A 469 -34.23 37.40 -35.23
CA LYS A 469 -33.91 36.30 -36.15
C LYS A 469 -35.11 35.91 -37.00
N ASP A 470 -36.31 35.85 -36.41
CA ASP A 470 -37.54 35.56 -37.17
C ASP A 470 -37.82 36.63 -38.24
N ILE A 471 -37.70 37.91 -37.87
CA ILE A 471 -37.88 39.04 -38.81
C ILE A 471 -36.80 39.01 -39.90
N TYR A 472 -35.55 38.66 -39.57
CA TYR A 472 -34.48 38.45 -40.54
C TYR A 472 -34.82 37.33 -41.54
N MET A 473 -35.33 36.18 -41.06
CA MET A 473 -35.70 35.08 -41.95
C MET A 473 -36.87 35.44 -42.87
N GLN A 474 -37.85 36.21 -42.40
CA GLN A 474 -38.91 36.77 -43.25
C GLN A 474 -38.35 37.72 -44.31
N ALA A 475 -37.45 38.63 -43.94
CA ALA A 475 -36.79 39.54 -44.87
C ALA A 475 -35.96 38.75 -45.92
N TYR A 476 -35.25 37.71 -45.49
CA TYR A 476 -34.40 36.88 -46.35
C TYR A 476 -35.18 36.04 -47.36
N ALA A 477 -36.41 35.63 -47.01
CA ALA A 477 -37.32 34.94 -47.94
C ALA A 477 -37.89 35.91 -49.00
N LEU A 478 -38.12 37.17 -48.63
CA LEU A 478 -38.67 38.19 -49.53
C LEU A 478 -37.61 38.88 -50.41
N LYS A 479 -36.33 38.88 -50.01
CA LYS A 479 -35.26 39.71 -50.58
C LYS A 479 -35.13 39.71 -52.11
N ASP A 480 -35.41 38.57 -52.78
CA ASP A 480 -35.27 38.42 -54.23
C ASP A 480 -36.62 38.58 -54.96
N ALA A 481 -37.74 38.24 -54.31
CA ALA A 481 -39.07 38.19 -54.92
C ALA A 481 -39.91 39.47 -54.69
N ASN A 482 -39.68 40.16 -53.57
CA ASN A 482 -40.31 41.41 -53.20
C ASN A 482 -39.35 42.23 -52.29
N PRO A 483 -38.39 42.94 -52.90
CA PRO A 483 -37.37 43.69 -52.15
C PRO A 483 -37.96 44.86 -51.35
N GLU A 484 -39.06 45.46 -51.81
CA GLU A 484 -39.70 46.60 -51.12
C GLU A 484 -40.23 46.20 -49.73
N ASP A 485 -40.80 45.00 -49.59
CA ASP A 485 -41.23 44.45 -48.30
C ASP A 485 -40.07 43.88 -47.44
N ALA A 486 -38.93 43.55 -48.06
CA ALA A 486 -37.74 43.06 -47.36
C ALA A 486 -36.95 44.20 -46.68
N ILE A 487 -36.82 45.36 -47.34
CA ILE A 487 -36.11 46.55 -46.84
C ILE A 487 -36.54 46.98 -45.42
N PRO A 488 -37.83 47.20 -45.09
CA PRO A 488 -38.24 47.64 -43.76
C PRO A 488 -37.96 46.59 -42.69
N LYS A 489 -38.08 45.30 -43.02
CA LYS A 489 -37.75 44.19 -42.11
C LYS A 489 -36.25 44.14 -41.80
N PHE A 490 -35.37 44.32 -42.78
CA PHE A 490 -33.92 44.41 -42.51
C PHE A 490 -33.57 45.64 -41.65
N LYS A 491 -34.20 46.81 -41.89
CA LYS A 491 -34.05 48.00 -41.03
C LYS A 491 -34.50 47.73 -39.59
N GLU A 492 -35.61 47.02 -39.41
CA GLU A 492 -36.12 46.64 -38.09
C GLU A 492 -35.14 45.71 -37.34
N VAL A 493 -34.60 44.67 -38.00
CA VAL A 493 -33.56 43.79 -37.42
C VAL A 493 -32.35 44.58 -36.94
N ILE A 494 -31.84 45.51 -37.76
CA ILE A 494 -30.71 46.39 -37.42
C ILE A 494 -31.02 47.23 -36.18
N SER A 495 -32.24 47.75 -36.05
CA SER A 495 -32.66 48.55 -34.89
C SER A 495 -32.82 47.75 -33.58
N MET A 496 -33.08 46.44 -33.68
CA MET A 496 -33.24 45.54 -32.52
C MET A 496 -31.91 44.94 -32.03
N THR A 497 -30.92 44.80 -32.90
CA THR A 497 -29.69 44.05 -32.64
C THR A 497 -28.51 44.99 -32.40
N PRO A 498 -27.55 44.65 -31.51
CA PRO A 498 -26.32 45.43 -31.35
C PRO A 498 -25.37 45.17 -32.54
N SER A 499 -24.41 46.06 -32.77
CA SER A 499 -23.56 46.04 -33.99
C SER A 499 -22.61 44.85 -34.09
N ASP A 500 -22.36 44.16 -32.98
CA ASP A 500 -21.57 42.94 -32.85
C ASP A 500 -22.40 41.65 -33.06
N ASP A 501 -23.73 41.74 -33.23
CA ASP A 501 -24.57 40.59 -33.53
C ASP A 501 -24.44 40.17 -35.00
N GLU A 502 -24.25 38.87 -35.25
CA GLU A 502 -24.14 38.30 -36.59
C GLU A 502 -25.37 38.63 -37.48
N THR A 503 -26.57 38.66 -36.88
CA THR A 503 -27.83 38.99 -37.56
C THR A 503 -27.85 40.47 -37.97
N HIS A 504 -27.26 41.36 -37.17
CA HIS A 504 -27.11 42.78 -37.49
C HIS A 504 -26.23 42.97 -38.74
N GLY A 505 -25.05 42.34 -38.74
CA GLY A 505 -24.11 42.41 -39.86
C GLY A 505 -24.70 41.85 -41.16
N LYS A 506 -25.40 40.71 -41.08
CA LYS A 506 -26.11 40.11 -42.24
C LYS A 506 -27.25 41.00 -42.73
N ALA A 507 -28.10 41.53 -41.85
CA ALA A 507 -29.20 42.41 -42.23
C ALA A 507 -28.71 43.70 -42.90
N LYS A 508 -27.65 44.32 -42.35
CA LYS A 508 -27.00 45.49 -42.94
C LYS A 508 -26.44 45.19 -44.34
N THR A 509 -25.73 44.08 -44.49
CA THR A 509 -25.17 43.66 -45.79
C THR A 509 -26.26 43.46 -46.85
N TRP A 510 -27.39 42.85 -46.49
CA TRP A 510 -28.51 42.68 -47.43
C TRP A 510 -29.20 44.00 -47.74
N LEU A 511 -29.41 44.87 -46.75
CA LEU A 511 -29.98 46.20 -46.97
C LEU A 511 -29.12 47.03 -47.95
N GLU A 512 -27.79 46.99 -47.82
CA GLU A 512 -26.85 47.66 -48.73
C GLU A 512 -26.83 47.07 -50.15
N LYS A 513 -27.16 45.78 -50.31
CA LYS A 513 -27.26 45.11 -51.63
C LYS A 513 -28.57 45.39 -52.34
N ILE A 514 -29.67 45.50 -51.59
CA ILE A 514 -31.03 45.73 -52.14
C ILE A 514 -31.27 47.23 -52.41
N SER A 515 -30.51 48.12 -51.75
CA SER A 515 -30.59 49.58 -51.94
C SER A 515 -29.62 50.11 -53.02
N LYS A 516 -29.04 49.22 -53.84
CA LYS A 516 -28.14 49.53 -54.97
C LYS A 516 -28.73 48.99 -56.26
#